data_AF-A0A6I2GG07-F1
#
_entry.id   AF-A0A6I2GG07-F1
#
_cell.length_a   1.000
_cell.length_b   1.000
_cell.length_c   1.000
_cell.angle_alpha   90.00
_cell.angle_beta   90.00
_cell.angle_gamma   90.00
#
_symmetry.space_group_name_H-M   'P 1'
#
loop_
_entity.id
_entity.type
_entity.pdbx_description
1 polymer ?
#
loop_
_entity_poly.entity_id
_entity_poly.type
_entity_poly.pdbx_seq_one_letter_code
_entity_poly.pdbx_strand_id
1 'polypeptide(L)'
;MDELPSSPSAPEPPGLVRVRSARWLAVLSTLIVLVLYGTVGFAVQSLNIPFGLWFTEVFVFLAVGWVMLRRTGRPPVAYTHLEPRGWGLLAFGFALGLANFFAFVVPIQFAAQALAPESWKVMDVSQIFRGQTSLELALIIGAVSIAAPVCEEFFFRGVLQQGLMPPAFSPQRAVLLTAVVFSAFHMDPVGFLARVELGMLFGLLLLRTGSLWPGIAAHSANNLISTLLYFAAERVGAGAKVQAQAEAASPLMQVLAPVVMVLLGMACFFGLLLAARRHPSFWRPGSPERVAAEALPAPSLARLIAPWVLAATAAIGGLVLVDSRGLELQQVDLRIPLQPLADDAPDAAQAERTALRELRAKVRRGEAPLSEYRTERARLKERERGAALH
;
A
#
# COMPACT_ATOMS: atom_id res chain seq x y z
N MET A 1 25.87 65.22 -2.48
CA MET A 1 25.05 64.13 -3.05
C MET A 1 24.20 63.62 -1.92
N ASP A 2 22.91 63.91 -1.99
CA ASP A 2 21.94 63.63 -0.94
C ASP A 2 21.74 62.13 -0.74
N GLU A 3 21.92 61.67 0.50
CA GLU A 3 21.49 60.33 0.93
C GLU A 3 19.97 60.34 1.11
N LEU A 4 19.25 59.61 0.25
CA LEU A 4 17.83 59.37 0.43
C LEU A 4 17.58 58.49 1.66
N PRO A 5 16.64 58.85 2.55
CA PRO A 5 16.36 58.05 3.73
C PRO A 5 15.68 56.73 3.34
N SER A 6 16.19 55.61 3.87
CA SER A 6 15.58 54.29 3.73
C SER A 6 14.14 54.32 4.22
N SER A 7 13.19 53.95 3.37
CA SER A 7 11.79 53.82 3.74
C SER A 7 11.62 52.81 4.88
N PRO A 8 10.77 53.09 5.88
CA PRO A 8 10.48 52.11 6.92
C PRO A 8 9.79 50.90 6.29
N SER A 9 10.31 49.70 6.55
CA SER A 9 9.68 48.44 6.15
C SER A 9 8.24 48.41 6.67
N ALA A 10 7.27 48.29 5.77
CA ALA A 10 5.87 48.17 6.14
C ALA A 10 5.68 47.04 7.17
N PRO A 11 4.86 47.23 8.21
CA PRO A 11 4.59 46.16 9.18
C PRO A 11 3.97 44.96 8.46
N GLU A 12 4.53 43.77 8.67
CA GLU A 12 3.97 42.52 8.14
C GLU A 12 2.50 42.40 8.56
N PRO A 13 1.57 42.09 7.63
CA PRO A 13 0.17 41.95 7.99
C PRO A 13 -0.01 40.83 9.02
N PRO A 14 -0.76 41.06 10.11
CA PRO A 14 -0.98 40.06 11.14
C PRO A 14 -1.75 38.87 10.55
N GLY A 15 -1.17 37.67 10.63
CA GLY A 15 -1.80 36.44 10.16
C GLY A 15 -1.01 35.65 9.11
N LEU A 16 0.14 36.14 8.63
CA LEU A 16 1.05 35.33 7.83
C LEU A 16 1.65 34.21 8.69
N VAL A 17 1.02 33.04 8.64
CA VAL A 17 1.64 31.80 9.13
C VAL A 17 2.92 31.65 8.34
N ARG A 18 4.08 31.88 8.99
CA ARG A 18 5.41 31.63 8.43
C ARG A 18 5.38 30.28 7.73
N VAL A 19 5.48 30.27 6.40
CA VAL A 19 5.34 29.05 5.59
C VAL A 19 6.38 28.06 6.08
N ARG A 20 5.95 27.06 6.87
CA ARG A 20 6.85 26.01 7.36
C ARG A 20 7.46 25.32 6.15
N SER A 21 8.74 24.99 6.25
CA SER A 21 9.49 24.37 5.15
C SER A 21 8.80 23.09 4.68
N ALA A 22 8.85 22.81 3.38
CA ALA A 22 8.23 21.61 2.82
C ALA A 22 8.77 20.33 3.47
N ARG A 23 10.05 20.34 3.88
CA ARG A 23 10.68 19.26 4.65
C ARG A 23 10.00 19.04 5.99
N TRP A 24 9.76 20.10 6.76
CA TRP A 24 9.09 19.98 8.06
C TRP A 24 7.69 19.38 7.89
N LEU A 25 6.96 19.82 6.86
CA LEU A 25 5.64 19.29 6.53
C LEU A 25 5.70 17.79 6.25
N ALA A 26 6.62 17.37 5.37
CA ALA A 26 6.79 15.97 4.99
C ALA A 26 7.13 15.08 6.19
N VAL A 27 8.09 15.51 7.04
CA VAL A 27 8.50 14.74 8.21
C VAL A 27 7.36 14.63 9.22
N LEU A 28 6.72 15.74 9.59
CA LEU A 28 5.60 15.70 10.55
C LEU A 28 4.45 14.85 10.01
N SER A 29 4.07 15.02 8.75
CA SER A 29 2.98 14.23 8.14
C SER A 29 3.31 12.74 8.16
N THR A 30 4.57 12.37 7.89
CA THR A 30 5.04 10.98 7.95
C THR A 30 4.94 10.41 9.35
N LEU A 31 5.32 11.16 10.37
CA LEU A 31 5.18 10.72 11.77
C LEU A 31 3.71 10.56 12.18
N ILE A 32 2.84 11.49 11.78
CA ILE A 32 1.40 11.39 12.03
C ILE A 32 0.80 10.16 11.34
N VAL A 33 1.11 9.96 10.05
CA VAL A 33 0.65 8.79 9.29
C VAL A 33 1.17 7.51 9.91
N LEU A 34 2.44 7.44 10.33
CA LEU A 34 2.99 6.26 11.01
C LEU A 34 2.22 5.93 12.30
N VAL A 35 1.96 6.92 13.14
CA VAL A 35 1.21 6.73 14.40
C VAL A 35 -0.22 6.30 14.11
N LEU A 36 -0.92 6.98 13.20
CA LEU A 36 -2.32 6.65 12.87
C LEU A 36 -2.43 5.29 12.18
N TYR A 37 -1.48 4.94 11.30
CA TYR A 37 -1.41 3.64 10.63
C TYR A 37 -1.23 2.51 11.66
N GLY A 38 -0.23 2.65 12.55
CA GLY A 38 0.05 1.66 13.59
C GLY A 38 -0.97 1.58 14.72
N THR A 39 -1.86 2.55 14.85
CA THR A 39 -2.91 2.57 15.90
C THR A 39 -4.30 2.38 15.30
N VAL A 40 -4.87 3.44 14.72
CA VAL A 40 -6.24 3.44 14.18
C VAL A 40 -6.34 2.53 12.97
N GLY A 41 -5.38 2.60 12.03
CA GLY A 41 -5.35 1.74 10.84
C GLY A 41 -5.31 0.27 11.22
N PHE A 42 -4.34 -0.11 12.07
CA PHE A 42 -4.23 -1.47 12.61
C PHE A 42 -5.51 -1.94 13.32
N ALA A 43 -6.09 -1.10 14.18
CA ALA A 43 -7.32 -1.45 14.90
C ALA A 43 -8.50 -1.70 13.96
N VAL A 44 -8.72 -0.83 12.98
CA VAL A 44 -9.84 -0.97 12.03
C VAL A 44 -9.62 -2.16 11.09
N GLN A 45 -8.40 -2.37 10.58
CA GLN A 45 -8.07 -3.54 9.76
C GLN A 45 -8.23 -4.86 10.52
N SER A 46 -7.86 -4.89 11.80
CA SER A 46 -8.03 -6.08 12.65
C SER A 46 -9.50 -6.44 12.89
N LEU A 47 -10.41 -5.45 12.82
CA LEU A 47 -11.85 -5.65 12.99
C LEU A 47 -12.58 -6.01 11.69
N ASN A 48 -12.14 -5.47 10.56
CA ASN A 48 -12.66 -5.83 9.25
C ASN A 48 -11.60 -5.49 8.20
N ILE A 49 -10.97 -6.51 7.61
CA ILE A 49 -9.84 -6.32 6.68
C ILE A 49 -10.25 -5.50 5.46
N PRO A 50 -11.30 -5.87 4.67
CA PRO A 50 -11.69 -5.10 3.48
C PRO A 50 -11.98 -3.63 3.80
N PHE A 51 -12.82 -3.37 4.81
CA PHE A 51 -13.16 -2.00 5.20
C PHE A 51 -11.94 -1.26 5.73
N GLY A 52 -11.13 -1.90 6.57
CA GLY A 52 -9.98 -1.29 7.20
C GLY A 52 -8.89 -0.90 6.22
N LEU A 53 -8.69 -1.66 5.14
CA LEU A 53 -7.79 -1.29 4.06
C LEU A 53 -8.25 0.03 3.43
N TRP A 54 -9.50 0.09 2.94
CA TRP A 54 -10.06 1.34 2.38
C TRP A 54 -10.03 2.50 3.36
N PHE A 55 -10.38 2.26 4.62
CA PHE A 55 -10.37 3.25 5.68
C PHE A 55 -8.97 3.83 5.88
N THR A 56 -7.95 2.97 5.91
CA THR A 56 -6.56 3.37 6.12
C THR A 56 -6.06 4.21 4.96
N GLU A 57 -6.33 3.79 3.72
CA GLU A 57 -5.93 4.55 2.54
C GLU A 57 -6.55 5.96 2.50
N VAL A 58 -7.86 6.04 2.71
CA VAL A 58 -8.59 7.30 2.59
C VAL A 58 -8.35 8.22 3.79
N PHE A 59 -8.48 7.72 5.01
CA PHE A 59 -8.49 8.55 6.22
C PHE A 59 -7.13 8.68 6.91
N VAL A 60 -6.16 7.82 6.60
CA VAL A 60 -4.80 7.93 7.13
C VAL A 60 -3.87 8.52 6.08
N PHE A 61 -3.66 7.84 4.94
CA PHE A 61 -2.70 8.31 3.93
C PHE A 61 -3.18 9.58 3.21
N LEU A 62 -4.35 9.52 2.56
CA LEU A 62 -4.86 10.63 1.76
C LEU A 62 -5.27 11.83 2.63
N ALA A 63 -6.09 11.61 3.65
CA ALA A 63 -6.61 12.70 4.49
C ALA A 63 -5.50 13.49 5.20
N VAL A 64 -4.52 12.82 5.82
CA VAL A 64 -3.43 13.50 6.53
C VAL A 64 -2.59 14.31 5.54
N GLY A 65 -2.19 13.72 4.41
CA GLY A 65 -1.45 14.42 3.37
C GLY A 65 -2.23 15.64 2.84
N TRP A 66 -3.52 15.48 2.57
CA TRP A 66 -4.40 16.54 2.06
C TRP A 66 -4.54 17.70 3.04
N VAL A 67 -4.86 17.40 4.31
CA VAL A 67 -5.01 18.39 5.38
C VAL A 67 -3.70 19.14 5.60
N MET A 68 -2.57 18.44 5.61
CA MET A 68 -1.25 19.03 5.83
C MET A 68 -0.84 19.98 4.69
N LEU A 69 -1.06 19.59 3.43
CA LEU A 69 -0.83 20.47 2.29
C LEU A 69 -1.70 21.73 2.38
N ARG A 70 -3.02 21.58 2.57
CA ARG A 70 -3.95 22.71 2.72
C ARG A 70 -3.62 23.62 3.90
N ARG A 71 -3.21 23.04 5.04
CA ARG A 71 -2.83 23.79 6.25
C ARG A 71 -1.60 24.67 6.05
N THR A 72 -0.78 24.36 5.05
CA THR A 72 0.42 25.12 4.70
C THR A 72 0.28 25.93 3.42
N GLY A 73 -0.95 26.15 2.94
CA GLY A 73 -1.24 26.95 1.74
C GLY A 73 -0.89 26.24 0.43
N ARG A 74 -0.53 24.94 0.46
CA ARG A 74 -0.15 24.18 -0.73
C ARG A 74 -1.40 23.55 -1.35
N PRO A 75 -1.75 23.87 -2.61
CA PRO A 75 -2.86 23.21 -3.29
C PRO A 75 -2.51 21.73 -3.51
N PRO A 76 -3.27 20.76 -2.95
CA PRO A 76 -2.87 19.35 -2.96
C PRO A 76 -2.64 18.79 -4.36
N VAL A 77 -3.57 19.02 -5.28
CA VAL A 77 -3.48 18.49 -6.66
C VAL A 77 -2.24 19.01 -7.38
N ALA A 78 -2.03 20.33 -7.35
CA ALA A 78 -0.91 20.94 -8.06
C ALA A 78 0.45 20.70 -7.39
N TYR A 79 0.51 20.71 -6.05
CA TYR A 79 1.76 20.42 -5.33
C TYR A 79 2.22 18.98 -5.53
N THR A 80 1.28 18.04 -5.59
CA THR A 80 1.60 16.61 -5.73
C THR A 80 1.78 16.16 -7.17
N HIS A 81 1.48 17.01 -8.17
CA HIS A 81 1.42 16.65 -9.59
C HIS A 81 0.35 15.59 -9.92
N LEU A 82 -0.80 15.67 -9.25
CA LEU A 82 -1.95 14.77 -9.46
C LEU A 82 -2.86 15.23 -10.61
N GLU A 83 -2.53 16.33 -11.31
CA GLU A 83 -3.36 16.80 -12.42
C GLU A 83 -3.57 15.70 -13.46
N PRO A 84 -4.78 15.53 -13.99
CA PRO A 84 -5.04 14.58 -15.05
C PRO A 84 -4.07 14.79 -16.21
N ARG A 85 -3.47 13.70 -16.66
CA ARG A 85 -2.67 13.67 -17.89
C ARG A 85 -3.29 12.66 -18.85
N GLY A 86 -2.96 12.77 -20.14
CA GLY A 86 -3.50 11.89 -21.17
C GLY A 86 -3.23 10.40 -20.89
N TRP A 87 -4.13 9.54 -21.34
CA TRP A 87 -4.12 8.08 -21.13
C TRP A 87 -2.81 7.39 -21.52
N GLY A 88 -2.02 7.96 -22.42
CA GLY A 88 -0.71 7.44 -22.80
C GLY A 88 0.26 7.32 -21.62
N LEU A 89 0.26 8.27 -20.67
CA LEU A 89 1.10 8.20 -19.46
C LEU A 89 0.64 7.11 -18.49
N LEU A 90 -0.68 6.91 -18.38
CA LEU A 90 -1.26 5.85 -17.57
C LEU A 90 -0.90 4.47 -18.15
N ALA A 91 -1.11 4.28 -19.46
CA ALA A 91 -0.80 3.03 -20.15
C ALA A 91 0.71 2.72 -20.10
N PHE A 92 1.56 3.74 -20.28
CA PHE A 92 3.01 3.61 -20.12
C PHE A 92 3.39 3.16 -18.70
N GLY A 93 2.88 3.84 -17.67
CA GLY A 93 3.12 3.47 -16.28
C GLY A 93 2.69 2.04 -15.98
N PHE A 94 1.50 1.65 -16.41
CA PHE A 94 0.98 0.30 -16.23
C PHE A 94 1.85 -0.76 -16.90
N ALA A 95 2.19 -0.57 -18.18
CA ALA A 95 3.05 -1.48 -18.94
C ALA A 95 4.46 -1.58 -18.33
N LEU A 96 5.02 -0.44 -17.89
CA LEU A 96 6.32 -0.41 -17.25
C LEU A 96 6.29 -1.12 -15.88
N GLY A 97 5.22 -0.96 -15.09
CA GLY A 97 5.03 -1.69 -13.84
C GLY A 97 4.95 -3.19 -14.05
N LEU A 98 4.21 -3.65 -15.06
CA LEU A 98 4.14 -5.07 -15.41
C LEU A 98 5.51 -5.62 -15.85
N ALA A 99 6.22 -4.89 -16.71
CA ALA A 99 7.58 -5.27 -17.11
C ALA A 99 8.54 -5.30 -15.91
N ASN A 100 8.44 -4.32 -15.01
CA ASN A 100 9.23 -4.24 -13.78
C ASN A 100 9.01 -5.45 -12.87
N PHE A 101 7.76 -5.91 -12.75
CA PHE A 101 7.41 -7.04 -11.90
C PHE A 101 8.24 -8.28 -12.28
N PHE A 102 8.27 -8.63 -13.57
CA PHE A 102 9.06 -9.77 -14.06
C PHE A 102 10.56 -9.51 -14.14
N ALA A 103 10.97 -8.26 -14.42
CA ALA A 103 12.38 -7.90 -14.55
C ALA A 103 13.14 -7.85 -13.22
N PHE A 104 12.50 -7.33 -12.17
CA PHE A 104 13.18 -6.98 -10.91
C PHE A 104 12.45 -7.52 -9.67
N VAL A 105 11.13 -7.34 -9.55
CA VAL A 105 10.40 -7.75 -8.33
C VAL A 105 10.48 -9.25 -8.10
N VAL A 106 10.15 -10.06 -9.11
CA VAL A 106 10.21 -11.53 -9.02
C VAL A 106 11.61 -12.04 -8.65
N PRO A 107 12.70 -11.68 -9.37
CA PRO A 107 14.03 -12.18 -9.01
C PRO A 107 14.52 -11.68 -7.65
N ILE A 108 14.23 -10.42 -7.27
CA ILE A 108 14.59 -9.91 -5.93
C ILE A 108 13.83 -10.67 -4.84
N GLN A 109 12.52 -10.85 -5.01
CA GLN A 109 11.69 -11.57 -4.06
C GLN A 109 12.10 -13.04 -3.94
N PHE A 110 12.42 -13.69 -5.07
CA PHE A 110 12.94 -15.06 -5.08
C PHE A 110 14.25 -15.18 -4.32
N ALA A 111 15.22 -14.30 -4.60
CA ALA A 111 16.49 -14.28 -3.88
C ALA A 111 16.30 -13.99 -2.39
N ALA A 112 15.40 -13.05 -2.04
CA ALA A 112 15.09 -12.74 -0.66
C ALA A 112 14.46 -13.94 0.08
N GLN A 113 13.53 -14.66 -0.55
CA GLN A 113 12.94 -15.88 0.04
C GLN A 113 13.98 -16.99 0.22
N ALA A 114 14.92 -17.13 -0.73
CA ALA A 114 15.98 -18.14 -0.65
C ALA A 114 17.04 -17.84 0.43
N LEU A 115 17.35 -16.56 0.64
CA LEU A 115 18.46 -16.13 1.50
C LEU A 115 18.00 -15.67 2.90
N ALA A 116 16.74 -15.28 3.07
CA ALA A 116 16.23 -14.78 4.35
C ALA A 116 16.19 -15.89 5.42
N PRO A 117 16.56 -15.58 6.67
CA PRO A 117 16.35 -16.48 7.80
C PRO A 117 14.87 -16.84 7.98
N GLU A 118 14.57 -18.05 8.44
CA GLU A 118 13.19 -18.49 8.73
C GLU A 118 12.46 -17.56 9.71
N SER A 119 13.19 -16.96 10.67
CA SER A 119 12.63 -15.96 11.59
C SER A 119 12.05 -14.72 10.92
N TRP A 120 12.42 -14.44 9.66
CA TRP A 120 11.89 -13.32 8.89
C TRP A 120 10.67 -13.69 8.05
N LYS A 121 10.47 -14.99 7.77
CA LYS A 121 9.37 -15.52 6.94
C LYS A 121 8.07 -15.72 7.72
N VAL A 122 7.95 -15.08 8.88
CA VAL A 122 6.82 -15.22 9.81
C VAL A 122 5.54 -14.54 9.33
N MET A 123 5.64 -13.61 8.37
CA MET A 123 4.49 -12.87 7.88
C MET A 123 3.98 -13.43 6.55
N ASP A 124 2.80 -14.03 6.58
CA ASP A 124 2.06 -14.42 5.40
C ASP A 124 0.99 -13.37 5.09
N VAL A 125 1.32 -12.43 4.19
CA VAL A 125 0.39 -11.39 3.76
C VAL A 125 -0.80 -11.94 2.96
N SER A 126 -0.71 -13.17 2.43
CA SER A 126 -1.81 -13.77 1.65
C SER A 126 -3.02 -14.14 2.52
N GLN A 127 -2.85 -14.21 3.84
CA GLN A 127 -3.91 -14.50 4.79
C GLN A 127 -5.09 -13.53 4.66
N ILE A 128 -4.87 -12.31 4.18
CA ILE A 128 -5.92 -11.31 3.95
C ILE A 128 -6.99 -11.78 2.96
N PHE A 129 -6.66 -12.71 2.05
CA PHE A 129 -7.57 -13.24 1.05
C PHE A 129 -8.36 -14.46 1.54
N ARG A 130 -7.91 -15.12 2.62
CA ARG A 130 -8.47 -16.41 3.05
C ARG A 130 -9.78 -16.20 3.81
N GLY A 131 -10.79 -17.02 3.49
CA GLY A 131 -12.08 -17.01 4.20
C GLY A 131 -12.98 -15.80 3.91
N GLN A 132 -12.64 -15.03 2.87
CA GLN A 132 -13.39 -13.85 2.44
C GLN A 132 -14.52 -14.23 1.48
N THR A 133 -15.65 -13.52 1.55
CA THR A 133 -16.71 -13.61 0.54
C THR A 133 -16.28 -12.96 -0.79
N SER A 134 -16.98 -13.23 -1.89
CA SER A 134 -16.66 -12.64 -3.20
C SER A 134 -16.68 -11.10 -3.19
N LEU A 135 -17.61 -10.50 -2.44
CA LEU A 135 -17.68 -9.04 -2.29
C LEU A 135 -16.48 -8.52 -1.48
N GLU A 136 -16.12 -9.18 -0.39
CA GLU A 136 -14.97 -8.80 0.43
C GLU A 136 -13.66 -8.94 -0.33
N LEU A 137 -13.50 -10.00 -1.14
CA LEU A 137 -12.37 -10.17 -2.04
C LEU A 137 -12.32 -9.04 -3.06
N ALA A 138 -13.44 -8.68 -3.69
CA ALA A 138 -13.48 -7.56 -4.62
C ALA A 138 -13.07 -6.24 -3.95
N LEU A 139 -13.52 -6.00 -2.72
CA LEU A 139 -13.14 -4.84 -1.93
C LEU A 139 -11.65 -4.84 -1.57
N ILE A 140 -11.08 -5.98 -1.19
CA ILE A 140 -9.64 -6.12 -0.90
C ILE A 140 -8.82 -5.89 -2.17
N ILE A 141 -9.17 -6.52 -3.29
CA ILE A 141 -8.48 -6.36 -4.57
C ILE A 141 -8.53 -4.90 -5.01
N GLY A 142 -9.69 -4.25 -4.89
CA GLY A 142 -9.85 -2.82 -5.16
C GLY A 142 -9.02 -1.94 -4.23
N ALA A 143 -8.97 -2.27 -2.94
CA ALA A 143 -8.13 -1.54 -1.98
C ALA A 143 -6.65 -1.65 -2.35
N VAL A 144 -6.15 -2.88 -2.52
CA VAL A 144 -4.73 -3.16 -2.77
C VAL A 144 -4.29 -2.71 -4.18
N SER A 145 -5.14 -2.82 -5.19
CA SER A 145 -4.77 -2.52 -6.58
C SER A 145 -5.13 -1.11 -7.05
N ILE A 146 -5.98 -0.39 -6.30
CA ILE A 146 -6.45 0.96 -6.68
C ILE A 146 -6.28 1.93 -5.53
N ALA A 147 -6.92 1.69 -4.39
CA ALA A 147 -6.92 2.66 -3.29
C ALA A 147 -5.51 2.93 -2.75
N ALA A 148 -4.76 1.87 -2.46
CA ALA A 148 -3.38 1.93 -1.98
C ALA A 148 -2.47 2.62 -3.00
N PRO A 149 -2.40 2.19 -4.29
CA PRO A 149 -1.65 2.91 -5.30
C PRO A 149 -1.98 4.41 -5.41
N VAL A 150 -3.25 4.81 -5.31
CA VAL A 150 -3.61 6.23 -5.37
C VAL A 150 -3.19 6.98 -4.10
N CYS A 151 -3.53 6.46 -2.93
CA CYS A 151 -3.35 7.15 -1.65
C CYS A 151 -1.89 7.14 -1.19
N GLU A 152 -1.20 6.01 -1.35
CA GLU A 152 0.22 5.88 -1.03
C GLU A 152 1.08 6.69 -1.99
N GLU A 153 0.81 6.71 -3.31
CA GLU A 153 1.58 7.56 -4.22
C GLU A 153 1.35 9.05 -3.95
N PHE A 154 0.10 9.45 -3.68
CA PHE A 154 -0.19 10.81 -3.25
C PHE A 154 0.61 11.19 -2.00
N PHE A 155 0.67 10.30 -1.00
CA PHE A 155 1.37 10.57 0.24
C PHE A 155 2.90 10.50 0.09
N PHE A 156 3.44 9.35 -0.28
CA PHE A 156 4.89 9.14 -0.33
C PHE A 156 5.52 9.99 -1.44
N ARG A 157 4.94 10.07 -2.63
CA ARG A 157 5.59 10.76 -3.76
C ARG A 157 5.14 12.22 -3.81
N GLY A 158 3.85 12.47 -3.63
CA GLY A 158 3.29 13.81 -3.62
C GLY A 158 3.62 14.65 -2.38
N VAL A 159 3.68 14.06 -1.18
CA VAL A 159 3.96 14.80 0.07
C VAL A 159 5.41 14.60 0.52
N LEU A 160 5.83 13.36 0.77
CA LEU A 160 7.14 13.08 1.37
C LEU A 160 8.29 13.38 0.40
N GLN A 161 8.31 12.76 -0.78
CA GLN A 161 9.37 12.97 -1.78
C GLN A 161 9.47 14.43 -2.19
N GLN A 162 8.34 15.08 -2.54
CA GLN A 162 8.31 16.51 -2.89
C GLN A 162 8.79 17.41 -1.74
N GLY A 163 8.48 17.07 -0.48
CA GLY A 163 8.98 17.81 0.67
C GLY A 163 10.47 17.62 0.95
N LEU A 164 11.06 16.50 0.50
CA LEU A 164 12.48 16.19 0.62
C LEU A 164 13.32 16.68 -0.57
N MET A 165 12.71 17.10 -1.68
CA MET A 165 13.40 17.68 -2.83
C MET A 165 14.26 18.91 -2.46
N PRO A 166 15.16 19.37 -3.37
CA PRO A 166 16.01 20.53 -3.09
C PRO A 166 15.23 21.72 -2.52
N PRO A 167 15.77 22.49 -1.57
CA PRO A 167 17.17 22.45 -1.12
C PRO A 167 17.49 21.38 -0.06
N ALA A 168 16.51 20.56 0.38
CA ALA A 168 16.73 19.63 1.50
C ALA A 168 17.68 18.47 1.12
N PHE A 169 17.41 17.80 0.00
CA PHE A 169 18.24 16.73 -0.54
C PHE A 169 18.36 16.84 -2.06
N SER A 170 19.33 16.14 -2.65
CA SER A 170 19.34 15.94 -4.11
C SER A 170 18.15 15.10 -4.54
N PRO A 171 17.65 15.22 -5.79
CA PRO A 171 16.49 14.47 -6.25
C PRO A 171 16.63 12.95 -6.06
N GLN A 172 17.82 12.40 -6.30
CA GLN A 172 18.11 10.98 -6.14
C GLN A 172 18.02 10.54 -4.66
N ARG A 173 18.54 11.35 -3.74
CA ARG A 173 18.47 11.05 -2.29
C ARG A 173 17.04 11.12 -1.77
N ALA A 174 16.25 12.09 -2.23
CA ALA A 174 14.85 12.20 -1.85
C ALA A 174 14.01 11.01 -2.34
N VAL A 175 14.26 10.52 -3.58
CA VAL A 175 13.66 9.27 -4.07
C VAL A 175 14.06 8.07 -3.22
N LEU A 176 15.36 7.88 -2.97
CA LEU A 176 15.85 6.74 -2.21
C LEU A 176 15.29 6.71 -0.78
N LEU A 177 15.33 7.84 -0.07
CA LEU A 177 14.81 7.94 1.30
C LEU A 177 13.31 7.67 1.34
N THR A 178 12.54 8.21 0.39
CA THR A 178 11.10 7.96 0.31
C THR A 178 10.82 6.48 0.03
N ALA A 179 11.56 5.85 -0.87
CA ALA A 179 11.41 4.43 -1.20
C ALA A 179 11.70 3.52 0.01
N VAL A 180 12.72 3.86 0.81
CA VAL A 180 13.04 3.16 2.06
C VAL A 180 11.92 3.32 3.09
N VAL A 181 11.42 4.54 3.30
CA VAL A 181 10.31 4.78 4.23
C VAL A 181 9.05 4.04 3.76
N PHE A 182 8.70 4.14 2.47
CA PHE A 182 7.60 3.39 1.85
C PHE A 182 7.67 1.89 2.15
N SER A 183 8.83 1.29 1.91
CA SER A 183 9.03 -0.14 2.20
C SER A 183 8.96 -0.46 3.69
N ALA A 184 9.45 0.42 4.57
CA ALA A 184 9.43 0.19 6.01
C ALA A 184 8.01 0.18 6.60
N PHE A 185 7.07 0.94 6.03
CA PHE A 185 5.66 0.94 6.45
C PHE A 185 4.99 -0.43 6.30
N HIS A 186 5.51 -1.31 5.44
CA HIS A 186 4.95 -2.63 5.19
C HIS A 186 5.35 -3.68 6.24
N MET A 187 6.34 -3.39 7.09
CA MET A 187 6.80 -4.32 8.15
C MET A 187 7.10 -5.74 7.66
N ASP A 188 7.53 -5.88 6.40
CA ASP A 188 7.88 -7.14 5.75
C ASP A 188 9.38 -7.17 5.44
N PRO A 189 10.21 -7.83 6.28
CA PRO A 189 11.65 -7.90 6.04
C PRO A 189 12.01 -8.62 4.74
N VAL A 190 11.24 -9.65 4.35
CA VAL A 190 11.56 -10.48 3.19
C VAL A 190 11.30 -9.70 1.90
N GLY A 191 10.14 -9.05 1.79
CA GLY A 191 9.83 -8.22 0.63
C GLY A 191 10.39 -6.79 0.69
N PHE A 192 11.22 -6.45 1.67
CA PHE A 192 11.72 -5.09 1.86
C PHE A 192 12.48 -4.57 0.62
N LEU A 193 13.47 -5.33 0.14
CA LEU A 193 14.30 -4.89 -0.99
C LEU A 193 13.49 -4.75 -2.30
N ALA A 194 12.53 -5.65 -2.54
CA ALA A 194 11.64 -5.56 -3.69
C ALA A 194 10.77 -4.30 -3.65
N ARG A 195 10.27 -3.92 -2.46
CA ARG A 195 9.47 -2.70 -2.30
C ARG A 195 10.31 -1.42 -2.34
N VAL A 196 11.56 -1.45 -1.87
CA VAL A 196 12.49 -0.33 -2.08
C VAL A 196 12.73 -0.11 -3.57
N GLU A 197 12.94 -1.18 -4.34
CA GLU A 197 13.08 -1.12 -5.79
C GLU A 197 11.85 -0.46 -6.44
N LEU A 198 10.65 -0.97 -6.16
CA LEU A 198 9.40 -0.36 -6.64
C LEU A 198 9.27 1.10 -6.25
N GLY A 199 9.61 1.43 -5.01
CA GLY A 199 9.53 2.80 -4.54
C GLY A 199 10.49 3.74 -5.26
N MET A 200 11.67 3.25 -5.67
CA MET A 200 12.59 4.00 -6.53
C MET A 200 12.04 4.19 -7.94
N LEU A 201 11.42 3.16 -8.53
CA LEU A 201 10.76 3.27 -9.83
C LEU A 201 9.68 4.35 -9.81
N PHE A 202 8.77 4.31 -8.82
CA PHE A 202 7.67 5.27 -8.74
C PHE A 202 8.18 6.70 -8.53
N GLY A 203 9.18 6.86 -7.65
CA GLY A 203 9.81 8.15 -7.41
C GLY A 203 10.53 8.70 -8.64
N LEU A 204 11.18 7.84 -9.42
CA LEU A 204 11.80 8.19 -10.71
C LEU A 204 10.75 8.61 -11.73
N LEU A 205 9.63 7.89 -11.82
CA LEU A 205 8.54 8.24 -12.74
C LEU A 205 8.00 9.64 -12.47
N LEU A 206 7.78 10.00 -11.20
CA LEU A 206 7.41 11.37 -10.85
C LEU A 206 8.46 12.39 -11.31
N LEU A 207 9.76 12.14 -11.06
CA LEU A 207 10.84 13.05 -11.49
C LEU A 207 10.94 13.22 -13.02
N ARG A 208 10.63 12.17 -13.78
CA ARG A 208 10.81 12.12 -15.25
C ARG A 208 9.57 12.47 -16.05
N THR A 209 8.40 12.46 -15.43
CA THR A 209 7.13 12.75 -16.11
C THR A 209 6.43 13.98 -15.55
N GLY A 210 6.82 14.41 -14.34
CA GLY A 210 6.15 15.50 -13.63
C GLY A 210 4.68 15.18 -13.34
N SER A 211 4.35 13.91 -13.12
CA SER A 211 3.00 13.42 -12.85
C SER A 211 3.04 12.19 -11.95
N LEU A 212 2.06 12.06 -11.05
CA LEU A 212 1.89 10.85 -10.23
C LEU A 212 1.26 9.69 -11.02
N TRP A 213 0.51 9.96 -12.07
CA TRP A 213 -0.29 8.94 -12.78
C TRP A 213 0.53 7.74 -13.30
N PRO A 214 1.74 7.91 -13.87
CA PRO A 214 2.56 6.77 -14.25
C PRO A 214 3.00 5.92 -13.06
N GLY A 215 3.33 6.54 -11.92
CA GLY A 215 3.69 5.84 -10.69
C GLY A 215 2.50 5.07 -10.12
N ILE A 216 1.33 5.72 -10.02
CA ILE A 216 0.07 5.10 -9.61
C ILE A 216 -0.23 3.88 -10.49
N ALA A 217 -0.14 4.03 -11.81
CA ALA A 217 -0.41 2.94 -12.74
C ALA A 217 0.60 1.79 -12.63
N ALA A 218 1.90 2.09 -12.45
CA ALA A 218 2.93 1.09 -12.26
C ALA A 218 2.76 0.31 -10.95
N HIS A 219 2.35 1.01 -9.89
CA HIS A 219 2.04 0.43 -8.59
C HIS A 219 0.78 -0.45 -8.68
N SER A 220 -0.31 0.05 -9.27
CA SER A 220 -1.51 -0.75 -9.55
C SER A 220 -1.20 -2.00 -10.37
N ALA A 221 -0.38 -1.90 -11.41
CA ALA A 221 0.01 -3.05 -12.22
C ALA A 221 0.74 -4.13 -11.40
N ASN A 222 1.68 -3.73 -10.53
CA ASN A 222 2.39 -4.64 -9.63
C ASN A 222 1.47 -5.34 -8.65
N ASN A 223 0.62 -4.57 -7.99
CA ASN A 223 -0.30 -5.11 -6.99
C ASN A 223 -1.32 -6.05 -7.64
N LEU A 224 -1.84 -5.68 -8.81
CA LEU A 224 -2.78 -6.49 -9.55
C LEU A 224 -2.14 -7.79 -10.05
N ILE A 225 -0.97 -7.75 -10.71
CA ILE A 225 -0.33 -8.97 -11.20
C ILE A 225 0.05 -9.91 -10.05
N SER A 226 0.56 -9.38 -8.94
CA SER A 226 0.84 -10.18 -7.75
C SER A 226 -0.41 -10.86 -7.20
N THR A 227 -1.53 -10.13 -7.14
CA THR A 227 -2.81 -10.65 -6.65
C THR A 227 -3.41 -11.69 -7.60
N LEU A 228 -3.32 -11.46 -8.91
CA LEU A 228 -3.78 -12.41 -9.93
C LEU A 228 -2.96 -13.70 -9.90
N LEU A 229 -1.64 -13.61 -9.74
CA LEU A 229 -0.78 -14.78 -9.63
C LEU A 229 -1.07 -15.59 -8.36
N TYR A 230 -1.36 -14.92 -7.24
CA TYR A 230 -1.82 -15.60 -6.01
C TYR A 230 -3.08 -16.43 -6.27
N PHE A 231 -4.14 -15.83 -6.82
CA PHE A 231 -5.38 -16.55 -7.08
C PHE A 231 -5.25 -17.61 -8.18
N ALA A 232 -4.39 -17.39 -9.18
CA ALA A 232 -4.11 -18.39 -10.19
C ALA A 232 -3.44 -19.64 -9.58
N ALA A 233 -2.52 -19.45 -8.63
CA ALA A 233 -1.87 -20.54 -7.91
C ALA A 233 -2.87 -21.31 -7.03
N GLU A 234 -3.77 -20.61 -6.34
CA GLU A 234 -4.80 -21.19 -5.45
C GLU A 234 -5.88 -21.96 -6.23
N ARG A 235 -6.49 -21.33 -7.25
CA ARG A 235 -7.72 -21.84 -7.91
C ARG A 235 -7.53 -23.12 -8.72
N VAL A 236 -6.33 -23.36 -9.22
CA VAL A 236 -6.04 -24.52 -10.08
C VAL A 236 -5.56 -25.73 -9.27
N GLY A 237 -5.28 -25.57 -7.96
CA GLY A 237 -4.27 -26.42 -7.32
C GLY A 237 -2.95 -26.37 -8.12
N ALA A 238 -2.77 -25.30 -8.91
CA ALA A 238 -1.60 -25.08 -9.74
C ALA A 238 -0.39 -24.94 -8.87
N GLY A 239 -0.49 -24.47 -7.62
CA GLY A 239 0.63 -24.54 -6.68
C GLY A 239 1.27 -25.93 -6.70
N ALA A 240 0.52 -26.98 -6.35
CA ALA A 240 1.04 -28.35 -6.36
C ALA A 240 1.38 -28.89 -7.76
N LYS A 241 0.55 -28.61 -8.78
CA LYS A 241 0.80 -29.13 -10.15
C LYS A 241 1.94 -28.42 -10.88
N VAL A 242 2.05 -27.11 -10.76
CA VAL A 242 3.14 -26.27 -11.30
C VAL A 242 4.42 -26.53 -10.52
N GLN A 243 4.34 -26.68 -9.19
CA GLN A 243 5.48 -27.11 -8.38
C GLN A 243 5.96 -28.50 -8.82
N ALA A 244 5.06 -29.48 -8.93
CA ALA A 244 5.40 -30.82 -9.41
C ALA A 244 5.93 -30.82 -10.86
N GLN A 245 5.38 -29.98 -11.74
CA GLN A 245 5.89 -29.81 -13.10
C GLN A 245 7.26 -29.12 -13.14
N ALA A 246 7.49 -28.14 -12.26
CA ALA A 246 8.77 -27.47 -12.13
C ALA A 246 9.83 -28.43 -11.57
N GLU A 247 9.48 -29.24 -10.56
CA GLU A 247 10.36 -30.27 -9.99
C GLU A 247 10.63 -31.42 -10.97
N ALA A 248 9.63 -31.79 -11.79
CA ALA A 248 9.79 -32.78 -12.85
C ALA A 248 10.51 -32.24 -14.10
N ALA A 249 10.66 -30.93 -14.24
CA ALA A 249 11.40 -30.32 -15.34
C ALA A 249 12.89 -30.66 -15.23
N SER A 250 13.58 -30.76 -16.37
CA SER A 250 15.02 -31.01 -16.36
C SER A 250 15.76 -29.89 -15.61
N PRO A 251 16.92 -30.17 -14.98
CA PRO A 251 17.70 -29.14 -14.27
C PRO A 251 17.99 -27.91 -15.14
N LEU A 252 18.18 -28.11 -16.44
CA LEU A 252 18.34 -27.03 -17.40
C LEU A 252 17.08 -26.16 -17.51
N MET A 253 15.88 -26.75 -17.58
CA MET A 253 14.62 -25.99 -17.68
C MET A 253 14.25 -25.25 -16.40
N GLN A 254 14.59 -25.82 -15.23
CA GLN A 254 14.39 -25.16 -13.93
C GLN A 254 15.17 -23.85 -13.83
N VAL A 255 16.33 -23.75 -14.48
CA VAL A 255 17.14 -22.52 -14.52
C VAL A 255 16.75 -21.65 -15.72
N LEU A 256 16.58 -22.25 -16.90
CA LEU A 256 16.38 -21.49 -18.14
C LEU A 256 15.05 -20.73 -18.15
N ALA A 257 13.95 -21.32 -17.67
CA ALA A 257 12.65 -20.67 -17.74
C ALA A 257 12.58 -19.37 -16.90
N PRO A 258 13.03 -19.34 -15.62
CA PRO A 258 13.13 -18.10 -14.86
C PRO A 258 14.09 -17.08 -15.49
N VAL A 259 15.24 -17.52 -16.00
CA VAL A 259 16.22 -16.63 -16.64
C VAL A 259 15.63 -15.98 -17.89
N VAL A 260 14.99 -16.75 -18.77
CA VAL A 260 14.33 -16.21 -19.97
C VAL A 260 13.23 -15.22 -19.59
N MET A 261 12.40 -15.54 -18.58
CA MET A 261 11.37 -14.63 -18.09
C MET A 261 11.96 -13.30 -17.61
N VAL A 262 13.05 -13.34 -16.82
CA VAL A 262 13.75 -12.13 -16.35
C VAL A 262 14.33 -11.34 -17.52
N LEU A 263 14.99 -12.01 -18.48
CA LEU A 263 15.58 -11.34 -19.65
C LEU A 263 14.51 -10.68 -20.54
N LEU A 264 13.37 -11.34 -20.75
CA LEU A 264 12.23 -10.76 -21.47
C LEU A 264 11.66 -9.57 -20.70
N GLY A 265 11.48 -9.70 -19.38
CA GLY A 265 11.08 -8.60 -18.52
C GLY A 265 12.02 -7.39 -18.63
N MET A 266 13.32 -7.62 -18.54
CA MET A 266 14.35 -6.59 -18.70
C MET A 266 14.31 -5.95 -20.10
N ALA A 267 14.19 -6.76 -21.16
CA ALA A 267 14.10 -6.26 -22.52
C ALA A 267 12.86 -5.36 -22.71
N CYS A 268 11.70 -5.78 -22.21
CA CYS A 268 10.49 -4.96 -22.21
C CYS A 268 10.66 -3.68 -21.39
N PHE A 269 11.20 -3.78 -20.18
CA PHE A 269 11.39 -2.64 -19.28
C PHE A 269 12.31 -1.58 -19.87
N PHE A 270 13.51 -1.97 -20.31
CA PHE A 270 14.46 -1.05 -20.93
C PHE A 270 14.00 -0.55 -22.30
N GLY A 271 13.29 -1.39 -23.07
CA GLY A 271 12.65 -1.00 -24.32
C GLY A 271 11.62 0.11 -24.13
N LEU A 272 10.73 -0.03 -23.14
CA LEU A 272 9.74 0.99 -22.77
C LEU A 272 10.41 2.27 -22.29
N LEU A 273 11.44 2.19 -21.44
CA LEU A 273 12.20 3.37 -21.00
C LEU A 273 12.89 4.08 -22.17
N LEU A 274 13.48 3.34 -23.10
CA LEU A 274 14.13 3.90 -24.27
C LEU A 274 13.11 4.56 -25.22
N ALA A 275 11.95 3.91 -25.43
CA ALA A 275 10.85 4.48 -26.19
C ALA A 275 10.35 5.79 -25.55
N ALA A 276 10.11 5.79 -24.24
CA ALA A 276 9.67 6.98 -23.51
C ALA A 276 10.65 8.15 -23.65
N ARG A 277 11.97 7.90 -23.59
CA ARG A 277 13.00 8.92 -23.82
C ARG A 277 12.95 9.57 -25.21
N ARG A 278 12.43 8.86 -26.21
CA ARG A 278 12.24 9.40 -27.57
C ARG A 278 10.95 10.23 -27.71
N HIS A 279 10.11 10.28 -26.68
CA HIS A 279 8.88 11.08 -26.65
C HIS A 279 8.98 12.17 -25.56
N PRO A 280 9.46 13.38 -25.91
CA PRO A 280 9.61 14.49 -24.97
C PRO A 280 8.29 15.01 -24.38
N SER A 281 7.13 14.55 -24.86
CA SER A 281 5.83 14.80 -24.23
C SER A 281 5.60 13.94 -22.98
N PHE A 282 6.21 12.76 -22.91
CA PHE A 282 6.11 11.83 -21.78
C PHE A 282 7.29 11.95 -20.82
N TRP A 283 8.50 12.10 -21.37
CA TRP A 283 9.75 12.05 -20.61
C TRP A 283 10.42 13.42 -20.55
N ARG A 284 9.82 14.33 -19.78
CA ARG A 284 10.41 15.65 -19.49
C ARG A 284 11.12 15.60 -18.13
N PRO A 285 12.41 15.94 -18.03
CA PRO A 285 12.98 16.30 -16.74
C PRO A 285 12.08 17.38 -16.17
N GLY A 286 11.37 17.10 -15.07
CA GLY A 286 10.64 18.14 -14.38
C GLY A 286 11.68 19.16 -13.94
N SER A 287 11.71 20.35 -14.53
CA SER A 287 12.16 21.49 -13.74
C SER A 287 11.23 21.48 -12.54
N PRO A 288 11.75 21.45 -11.30
CA PRO A 288 10.92 21.75 -10.15
C PRO A 288 10.57 23.24 -10.27
N GLU A 289 9.68 23.59 -11.21
CA GLU A 289 8.78 24.70 -11.02
C GLU A 289 7.97 24.31 -9.80
N ARG A 290 8.57 24.61 -8.65
CA ARG A 290 7.86 24.61 -7.40
C ARG A 290 6.68 25.50 -7.70
N VAL A 291 5.47 24.98 -7.54
CA VAL A 291 4.34 25.84 -7.26
C VAL A 291 4.84 26.69 -6.10
N ALA A 292 5.20 27.94 -6.39
CA ALA A 292 5.54 28.90 -5.36
C ALA A 292 4.36 28.79 -4.41
N ALA A 293 4.64 28.62 -3.11
CA ALA A 293 3.57 28.61 -2.14
C ALA A 293 2.92 29.99 -2.23
N GLU A 294 1.92 30.14 -3.11
CA GLU A 294 1.02 31.26 -3.08
C GLU A 294 0.49 31.20 -1.66
N ALA A 295 0.74 32.28 -0.92
CA ALA A 295 0.33 32.42 0.46
C ALA A 295 -1.20 32.55 0.49
N LEU A 296 -1.90 31.47 0.13
CA LEU A 296 -3.32 31.35 0.30
C LEU A 296 -3.56 31.34 1.82
N PRO A 297 -4.57 32.09 2.31
CA PRO A 297 -4.91 32.07 3.71
C PRO A 297 -5.20 30.63 4.14
N ALA A 298 -4.38 30.12 5.07
CA ALA A 298 -4.54 28.76 5.57
C ALA A 298 -5.78 28.70 6.47
N PRO A 299 -6.83 27.94 6.12
CA PRO A 299 -7.99 27.79 6.98
C PRO A 299 -7.61 27.14 8.31
N SER A 300 -8.42 27.35 9.35
CA SER A 300 -8.15 26.78 10.67
C SER A 300 -8.07 25.25 10.61
N LEU A 301 -7.17 24.67 11.42
CA LEU A 301 -6.96 23.23 11.42
C LEU A 301 -8.26 22.45 11.72
N ALA A 302 -9.09 22.97 12.63
CA ALA A 302 -10.39 22.40 12.93
C ALA A 302 -11.32 22.32 11.71
N ARG A 303 -11.39 23.39 10.90
CA ARG A 303 -12.20 23.38 9.65
C ARG A 303 -11.67 22.40 8.61
N LEU A 304 -10.36 22.19 8.56
CA LEU A 304 -9.76 21.23 7.64
C LEU A 304 -9.98 19.78 8.07
N ILE A 305 -9.89 19.49 9.37
CA ILE A 305 -10.01 18.13 9.92
C ILE A 305 -11.47 17.68 10.05
N ALA A 306 -12.38 18.59 10.42
CA ALA A 306 -13.79 18.27 10.68
C ALA A 306 -14.47 17.39 9.61
N PRO A 307 -14.41 17.70 8.29
CA PRO A 307 -15.06 16.85 7.29
C PRO A 307 -14.47 15.43 7.23
N TRP A 308 -13.16 15.26 7.44
CA TRP A 308 -12.52 13.95 7.46
C TRP A 308 -12.91 13.13 8.69
N VAL A 309 -12.97 13.76 9.86
CA VAL A 309 -13.38 13.08 11.10
C VAL A 309 -14.86 12.69 11.04
N LEU A 310 -15.72 13.57 10.53
CA LEU A 310 -17.13 13.27 10.34
C LEU A 310 -17.32 12.11 9.35
N ALA A 311 -16.62 12.15 8.20
CA ALA A 311 -16.70 11.07 7.21
C ALA A 311 -16.13 9.74 7.75
N ALA A 312 -15.01 9.76 8.48
CA ALA A 312 -14.44 8.58 9.12
C ALA A 312 -15.40 7.98 10.16
N THR A 313 -16.00 8.83 11.00
CA THR A 313 -16.98 8.41 12.01
C THR A 313 -18.22 7.81 11.35
N ALA A 314 -18.74 8.45 10.30
CA ALA A 314 -19.87 7.95 9.52
C ALA A 314 -19.54 6.62 8.83
N ALA A 315 -18.33 6.45 8.29
CA ALA A 315 -17.89 5.20 7.68
C ALA A 315 -17.84 4.05 8.69
N ILE A 316 -17.28 4.30 9.89
CA ILE A 316 -17.25 3.30 10.98
C ILE A 316 -18.68 2.98 11.44
N GLY A 317 -19.53 3.99 11.62
CA GLY A 317 -20.94 3.81 11.96
C GLY A 317 -21.68 2.99 10.90
N GLY A 318 -21.43 3.25 9.63
CA GLY A 318 -21.96 2.48 8.51
C GLY A 318 -21.53 1.00 8.55
N LEU A 319 -20.26 0.72 8.83
CA LEU A 319 -19.79 -0.65 9.02
C LEU A 319 -20.53 -1.35 10.16
N VAL A 320 -20.69 -0.69 11.32
CA VAL A 320 -21.40 -1.26 12.47
C VAL A 320 -22.87 -1.55 12.13
N LEU A 321 -23.52 -0.68 11.37
CA LEU A 321 -24.91 -0.88 10.95
C LEU A 321 -25.06 -2.03 9.94
N VAL A 322 -24.11 -2.18 9.02
CA VAL A 322 -24.19 -3.16 7.91
C VAL A 322 -23.68 -4.55 8.31
N ASP A 323 -22.67 -4.64 9.17
CA ASP A 323 -21.96 -5.89 9.48
C ASP A 323 -21.65 -6.08 10.98
N SER A 324 -22.60 -5.71 11.85
CA SER A 324 -22.48 -5.89 13.31
C SER A 324 -22.09 -7.32 13.71
N ARG A 325 -22.73 -8.33 13.11
CA ARG A 325 -22.42 -9.75 13.36
C ARG A 325 -21.02 -10.13 12.89
N GLY A 326 -20.56 -9.61 11.75
CA GLY A 326 -19.20 -9.81 11.27
C GLY A 326 -18.17 -9.26 12.27
N LEU A 327 -18.43 -8.08 12.83
CA LEU A 327 -17.60 -7.49 13.89
C LEU A 327 -17.60 -8.33 15.17
N GLU A 328 -18.75 -8.84 15.62
CA GLU A 328 -18.82 -9.72 16.79
C GLU A 328 -18.05 -11.03 16.57
N LEU A 329 -18.17 -11.64 15.39
CA LEU A 329 -17.40 -12.82 15.00
C LEU A 329 -15.90 -12.53 15.01
N GLN A 330 -15.49 -11.39 14.45
CA GLN A 330 -14.08 -11.00 14.44
C GLN A 330 -13.54 -10.77 15.86
N GLN A 331 -14.34 -10.18 16.76
CA GLN A 331 -13.94 -10.04 18.16
C GLN A 331 -13.74 -11.40 18.85
N VAL A 332 -14.57 -12.40 18.53
CA VAL A 332 -14.35 -13.78 18.99
C VAL A 332 -13.04 -14.34 18.41
N ASP A 333 -12.78 -14.10 17.13
CA ASP A 333 -11.58 -14.58 16.45
C ASP A 333 -10.28 -14.02 17.07
N LEU A 334 -10.29 -12.74 17.44
CA LEU A 334 -9.18 -12.05 18.12
C LEU A 334 -8.98 -12.50 19.58
N ARG A 335 -10.07 -12.79 20.30
CA ARG A 335 -10.00 -13.25 21.70
C ARG A 335 -9.59 -14.72 21.82
N ILE A 336 -9.94 -15.53 20.84
CA ILE A 336 -9.63 -16.97 20.78
C ILE A 336 -8.83 -17.23 19.49
N PRO A 337 -7.57 -16.78 19.40
CA PRO A 337 -6.78 -16.94 18.19
C PRO A 337 -6.43 -18.42 18.01
N LEU A 338 -6.71 -18.96 16.84
CA LEU A 338 -6.27 -20.30 16.45
C LEU A 338 -5.03 -20.18 15.57
N GLN A 339 -4.11 -21.15 15.69
CA GLN A 339 -2.95 -21.20 14.81
C GLN A 339 -3.40 -21.48 13.36
N PRO A 340 -2.70 -20.92 12.36
CA PRO A 340 -2.84 -21.35 10.98
C PRO A 340 -2.61 -22.85 10.86
N LEU A 341 -3.44 -23.53 10.09
CA LEU A 341 -3.19 -24.93 9.75
C LEU A 341 -2.16 -24.98 8.62
N ALA A 342 -1.17 -25.87 8.73
CA ALA A 342 -0.26 -26.16 7.62
C ALA A 342 -1.02 -26.87 6.48
N ASP A 343 -0.54 -26.71 5.25
CA ASP A 343 -1.19 -27.28 4.07
C ASP A 343 -1.14 -28.82 4.04
N ASP A 344 -0.17 -29.42 4.76
CA ASP A 344 0.00 -30.86 4.95
C ASP A 344 -0.65 -31.41 6.24
N ALA A 345 -1.42 -30.58 6.95
CA ALA A 345 -2.10 -31.00 8.16
C ALA A 345 -3.10 -32.15 7.87
N PRO A 346 -3.33 -33.06 8.84
CA PRO A 346 -4.21 -34.22 8.63
C PRO A 346 -5.61 -33.82 8.14
N ASP A 347 -6.19 -34.62 7.24
CA ASP A 347 -7.52 -34.38 6.65
C ASP A 347 -8.60 -34.07 7.70
N ALA A 348 -8.55 -34.77 8.84
CA ALA A 348 -9.47 -34.52 9.95
C ALA A 348 -9.36 -33.09 10.52
N ALA A 349 -8.15 -32.55 10.65
CA ALA A 349 -7.93 -31.19 11.10
C ALA A 349 -8.36 -30.16 10.04
N GLN A 350 -8.15 -30.45 8.75
CA GLN A 350 -8.63 -29.61 7.65
C GLN A 350 -10.17 -29.57 7.59
N ALA A 351 -10.81 -30.73 7.79
CA ALA A 351 -12.27 -30.85 7.84
C ALA A 351 -12.86 -30.06 9.01
N GLU A 352 -12.26 -30.13 10.20
CA GLU A 352 -12.67 -29.32 11.36
C GLU A 352 -12.56 -27.81 11.10
N ARG A 353 -11.48 -27.35 10.47
CA ARG A 353 -11.35 -25.93 10.09
C ARG A 353 -12.39 -25.51 9.07
N THR A 354 -12.72 -26.39 8.14
CA THR A 354 -13.76 -26.14 7.14
C THR A 354 -15.13 -26.01 7.81
N ALA A 355 -15.47 -26.95 8.71
CA ALA A 355 -16.71 -26.90 9.48
C ALA A 355 -16.81 -25.62 10.35
N LEU A 356 -15.71 -25.20 10.99
CA LEU A 356 -15.68 -23.95 11.75
C LEU A 356 -15.94 -22.72 10.85
N ARG A 357 -15.38 -22.69 9.63
CA ARG A 357 -15.61 -21.60 8.66
C ARG A 357 -17.06 -21.57 8.18
N GLU A 358 -17.66 -22.74 7.93
CA GLU A 358 -19.08 -22.83 7.57
C GLU A 358 -19.99 -22.37 8.71
N LEU A 359 -19.70 -22.77 9.95
CA LEU A 359 -20.41 -22.30 11.14
C LEU A 359 -20.29 -20.78 11.29
N ARG A 360 -19.09 -20.22 11.11
CA ARG A 360 -18.86 -18.76 11.10
C ARG A 360 -19.77 -18.07 10.08
N ALA A 361 -19.87 -18.63 8.88
CA ALA A 361 -20.71 -18.08 7.82
C ALA A 361 -22.22 -18.17 8.16
N LYS A 362 -22.67 -19.28 8.74
CA LYS A 362 -24.05 -19.44 9.25
C LYS A 362 -24.38 -18.41 10.33
N VAL A 363 -23.48 -18.22 11.30
CA VAL A 363 -23.65 -17.21 12.35
C VAL A 363 -23.73 -15.80 11.76
N ARG A 364 -22.88 -15.46 10.80
CA ARG A 364 -22.92 -14.14 10.14
C ARG A 364 -24.27 -13.89 9.46
N ARG A 365 -24.83 -14.91 8.79
CA ARG A 365 -26.18 -14.86 8.18
C ARG A 365 -27.32 -14.90 9.19
N GLY A 366 -27.06 -15.29 10.44
CA GLY A 366 -28.09 -15.44 11.49
C GLY A 366 -28.78 -16.78 11.51
N GLU A 367 -28.22 -17.77 10.83
CA GLU A 367 -28.74 -19.14 10.77
C GLU A 367 -28.29 -19.96 11.98
N ALA A 368 -27.31 -19.48 12.75
CA ALA A 368 -26.81 -20.09 13.97
C ALA A 368 -26.48 -19.01 15.02
N PRO A 369 -26.56 -19.33 16.33
CA PRO A 369 -26.21 -18.40 17.39
C PRO A 369 -24.70 -18.20 17.53
N LEU A 370 -24.27 -16.99 17.89
CA LEU A 370 -22.86 -16.66 18.12
C LEU A 370 -22.20 -17.53 19.21
N SER A 371 -22.98 -17.96 20.20
CA SER A 371 -22.50 -18.84 21.28
C SER A 371 -21.99 -20.18 20.75
N GLU A 372 -22.62 -20.75 19.73
CA GLU A 372 -22.21 -22.02 19.13
C GLU A 372 -20.82 -21.90 18.49
N TYR A 373 -20.61 -20.85 17.69
CA TYR A 373 -19.30 -20.55 17.12
C TYR A 373 -18.22 -20.32 18.18
N ARG A 374 -18.55 -19.58 19.25
CA ARG A 374 -17.62 -19.31 20.35
C ARG A 374 -17.20 -20.61 21.05
N THR A 375 -18.16 -21.49 21.35
CA THR A 375 -17.90 -22.78 22.00
C THR A 375 -17.02 -23.66 21.13
N GLU A 376 -17.35 -23.79 19.84
CA GLU A 376 -16.59 -24.65 18.93
C GLU A 376 -15.16 -24.14 18.73
N ARG A 377 -14.98 -22.83 18.61
CA ARG A 377 -13.66 -22.22 18.52
C ARG A 377 -12.83 -22.42 19.79
N ALA A 378 -13.45 -22.32 20.97
CA ALA A 378 -12.79 -22.58 22.25
C ALA A 378 -12.34 -24.04 22.37
N ARG A 379 -13.19 -25.00 21.98
CA ARG A 379 -12.87 -26.44 21.92
C ARG A 379 -11.63 -26.70 21.08
N LEU A 380 -11.55 -26.11 19.89
CA LEU A 380 -10.37 -26.24 19.03
C LEU A 380 -9.12 -25.60 19.66
N LYS A 381 -9.27 -24.47 20.36
CA LYS A 381 -8.14 -23.82 21.03
C LYS A 381 -7.57 -24.66 22.18
N GLU A 382 -8.43 -25.32 22.95
CA GLU A 382 -8.00 -26.24 24.01
C GLU A 382 -7.25 -27.43 23.45
N ARG A 383 -7.70 -27.97 22.31
CA ARG A 383 -7.01 -29.06 21.62
C ARG A 383 -5.62 -28.64 21.13
N GLU A 384 -5.47 -27.44 20.54
CA GLU A 384 -4.16 -26.89 20.16
C GLU A 384 -3.21 -26.82 21.38
N ARG A 385 -3.73 -26.41 22.55
CA ARG A 385 -2.95 -26.37 23.79
C ARG A 385 -2.57 -27.76 24.27
N GLY A 386 -3.49 -28.72 24.23
CA GLY A 386 -3.22 -30.11 24.61
C GLY A 386 -2.18 -30.78 23.72
N ALA A 387 -2.21 -30.50 22.42
CA ALA A 387 -1.23 -31.01 21.46
C ALA A 387 0.16 -30.38 21.61
N ALA A 388 0.28 -29.17 22.20
CA ALA A 388 1.56 -28.51 22.45
C ALA A 388 2.24 -28.96 23.75
N LEU A 389 1.55 -29.73 24.61
CA LEU A 389 2.05 -30.25 25.89
C LEU A 389 2.59 -31.69 25.78
N HIS A 390 2.46 -32.30 24.60
CA HIS A 390 2.96 -33.63 24.25
C HIS A 390 3.95 -33.51 23.10
#